data_AF-A0A1S3KFB9-F1
#
_entry.id   AF-A0A1S3KFB9-F1
#
_cell.length_a   1.000
_cell.length_b   1.000
_cell.length_c   1.000
_cell.angle_alpha   90.00
_cell.angle_beta   90.00
_cell.angle_gamma   90.00
#
_symmetry.space_group_name_H-M   'P 1'
#
loop_
_entity.id
_entity.type
_entity.pdbx_description
1 polymer ?
#
loop_
_entity_poly.entity_id
_entity_poly.type
_entity_poly.pdbx_seq_one_letter_code
_entity_poly.pdbx_strand_id
1 'polypeptide(L)'
;MKLNIDGLLVYFPYDYIYPEQYSYMLELKRSLDAKGHCVLEMPCGTGKTVSLLSLIIAYQKTYPLDVTKLIYCSRTVPELEKVVEELKTLIEYYEKETGEPNDLVGLALSSRKNLCIHPEVSQEREGKTVDGRCARLTASFIRNRAKHDMSIPVCSFYEEFENQGREAPLPPGVYNLDDLREYGKEKHWCPYFLARHGINHANVVVYSYYYLLDPKIAELVSKEISRNTVVVFDEAHNIDNVCIESMSVNLSKRTLDKCQTNVEQLTRQIQQIKDSDAQRLRGEYQRLVDGLRDASVARETDMILSNPVLPDEVLQEAVPGNIRNAEHFVSFLKRFVEYLKTRLRVQHVVSESPPSFLRDCSQKVCIERKPLRFCSERLGSLLRTLELADTTDYSSLILMANFATLVSTYAKGFVIIIEPFDDRTPTISNPLLKFSCMDASVAIKPVFDRFQSVVITSGTLSPLDMYPKILDFRPVTMATLTSTLARASVCPMVVTRGNDQVAISSKFETREDIAVIRNYGNLLVELSTVVPDGIVCFFTSYVYMENTVAAWYEQCKTGAEDPGDGLNPPL
;
A
#
# COMPACT_ATOMS: atom_id res chain seq x y z
N MET A 1 23.35 26.25 -5.23
CA MET A 1 22.92 27.65 -5.03
C MET A 1 22.33 27.89 -3.64
N LYS A 2 22.50 29.07 -3.05
CA LYS A 2 21.89 29.47 -1.75
C LYS A 2 20.66 30.35 -1.98
N LEU A 3 19.50 29.91 -1.52
CA LEU A 3 18.21 30.59 -1.72
C LEU A 3 17.67 31.12 -0.39
N ASN A 4 17.05 32.29 -0.43
CA ASN A 4 16.31 32.82 0.72
C ASN A 4 14.80 32.67 0.48
N ILE A 5 14.17 31.76 1.22
CA ILE A 5 12.73 31.51 1.20
C ILE A 5 12.12 32.12 2.46
N ASP A 6 11.72 33.39 2.35
CA ASP A 6 11.03 34.14 3.41
C ASP A 6 11.78 34.15 4.77
N GLY A 7 13.11 34.20 4.75
CA GLY A 7 13.96 34.15 5.94
C GLY A 7 14.60 32.79 6.24
N LEU A 8 14.26 31.74 5.48
CA LEU A 8 14.93 30.43 5.56
C LEU A 8 16.01 30.32 4.48
N LEU A 9 17.24 30.01 4.88
CA LEU A 9 18.34 29.74 3.95
C LEU A 9 18.26 28.29 3.45
N VAL A 10 17.96 28.11 2.17
CA VAL A 10 17.84 26.81 1.52
C VAL A 10 19.03 26.58 0.60
N TYR A 11 19.75 25.47 0.81
CA TYR A 11 20.79 25.03 -0.11
C TYR A 11 20.15 24.16 -1.20
N PHE A 12 20.21 24.65 -2.44
CA PHE A 12 19.65 23.99 -3.60
C PHE A 12 20.78 23.35 -4.42
N PRO A 13 20.72 22.06 -4.77
CA PRO A 13 21.85 21.30 -5.32
C PRO A 13 22.15 21.59 -6.79
N TYR A 14 21.43 22.53 -7.40
CA TYR A 14 21.65 22.98 -8.78
C TYR A 14 21.96 24.48 -8.82
N ASP A 15 22.59 24.91 -9.92
CA ASP A 15 22.97 26.30 -10.13
C ASP A 15 21.80 27.20 -10.56
N TYR A 16 20.75 26.60 -11.14
CA TYR A 16 19.57 27.30 -11.63
C TYR A 16 18.29 26.77 -10.98
N ILE A 17 17.32 27.67 -10.78
CA ILE A 17 15.98 27.37 -10.26
C ILE A 17 14.91 27.93 -11.19
N TYR A 18 13.79 27.22 -11.30
CA TYR A 18 12.60 27.71 -11.99
C TYR A 18 11.73 28.61 -11.08
N PRO A 19 11.05 29.64 -11.63
CA PRO A 19 10.13 30.48 -10.86
C PRO A 19 9.04 29.68 -10.12
N GLU A 20 8.53 28.61 -10.75
CA GLU A 20 7.57 27.69 -10.12
C GLU A 20 8.16 26.94 -8.93
N GLN A 21 9.43 26.53 -8.96
CA GLN A 21 10.09 25.87 -7.83
C GLN A 21 10.23 26.82 -6.63
N TYR A 22 10.53 28.09 -6.89
CA TYR A 22 10.59 29.11 -5.84
C TYR A 22 9.22 29.35 -5.21
N SER A 23 8.19 29.46 -6.05
CA SER A 23 6.80 29.64 -5.60
C SER A 23 6.30 28.42 -4.81
N TYR A 24 6.66 27.21 -5.24
CA TYR A 24 6.39 25.96 -4.52
C TYR A 24 7.00 25.96 -3.12
N MET A 25 8.28 26.35 -3.02
CA MET A 25 8.96 26.41 -1.73
C MET A 25 8.34 27.45 -0.79
N LEU A 26 7.85 28.59 -1.32
CA LEU A 26 7.13 29.58 -0.52
C LEU A 26 5.81 29.02 0.04
N GLU A 27 4.96 28.42 -0.80
CA GLU A 27 3.68 27.87 -0.35
C GLU A 27 3.86 26.68 0.60
N LEU A 28 4.87 25.84 0.35
CA LEU A 28 5.23 24.74 1.23
C LEU A 28 5.70 25.28 2.59
N LYS A 29 6.57 26.29 2.61
CA LYS A 29 7.03 26.89 3.86
C LYS A 29 5.87 27.48 4.68
N ARG A 30 4.95 28.23 4.05
CA ARG A 30 3.76 28.77 4.72
C ARG A 30 2.94 27.67 5.42
N SER A 31 2.80 26.51 4.78
CA SER A 31 2.07 25.38 5.39
C SER A 31 2.79 24.77 6.59
N LEU A 32 4.13 24.69 6.55
CA LEU A 32 4.95 24.19 7.65
C LEU A 32 4.94 25.14 8.85
N ASP A 33 5.07 26.45 8.59
CA ASP A 33 5.02 27.50 9.63
C ASP A 33 3.65 27.53 10.34
N ALA A 34 2.57 27.33 9.59
CA ALA A 34 1.21 27.25 10.13
C ALA A 34 0.87 25.92 10.81
N LYS A 35 1.77 24.92 10.76
CA LYS A 35 1.57 23.56 11.30
C LYS A 35 0.27 22.91 10.81
N GLY A 36 -0.03 23.04 9.52
CA GLY A 36 -1.21 22.45 8.91
C GLY A 36 -0.91 21.65 7.65
N HIS A 37 -1.95 21.02 7.10
CA HIS A 37 -1.87 20.24 5.88
C HIS A 37 -1.92 21.14 4.64
N CYS A 38 -1.40 20.68 3.52
CA CYS A 38 -1.45 21.41 2.26
C CYS A 38 -1.65 20.48 1.06
N VAL A 39 -2.22 21.06 0.00
CA VAL A 39 -2.36 20.41 -1.30
C VAL A 39 -1.69 21.29 -2.34
N LEU A 40 -0.62 20.79 -2.96
CA LEU A 40 0.19 21.54 -3.90
C LEU A 40 0.23 20.79 -5.23
N GLU A 41 -0.24 21.44 -6.29
CA GLU A 41 -0.08 20.95 -7.65
C GLU A 41 1.16 21.60 -8.28
N MET A 42 2.15 20.78 -8.61
CA MET A 42 3.35 21.22 -9.29
C MET A 42 3.58 20.37 -10.55
N PRO A 43 3.64 20.99 -11.75
CA PRO A 43 3.72 20.29 -13.03
C PRO A 43 4.92 19.34 -13.09
N CYS A 44 4.75 18.24 -13.82
CA CYS A 44 5.79 17.23 -13.98
C CYS A 44 7.05 17.81 -14.65
N GLY A 45 8.22 17.30 -14.27
CA GLY A 45 9.50 17.66 -14.90
C GLY A 45 10.14 18.95 -14.37
N THR A 46 9.50 19.67 -13.45
CA THR A 46 10.06 20.91 -12.87
C THR A 46 10.90 20.68 -11.60
N GLY A 47 11.31 19.44 -11.30
CA GLY A 47 12.17 19.14 -10.14
C GLY A 47 11.46 19.25 -8.78
N LYS A 48 10.24 18.72 -8.69
CA LYS A 48 9.42 18.77 -7.48
C LYS A 48 10.08 18.13 -6.27
N THR A 49 10.57 16.91 -6.43
CA THR A 49 11.22 16.13 -5.39
C THR A 49 12.41 16.88 -4.79
N VAL A 50 13.34 17.35 -5.63
CA VAL A 50 14.48 18.18 -5.20
C VAL A 50 14.04 19.43 -4.43
N SER A 51 13.07 20.20 -4.96
CA SER A 51 12.61 21.44 -4.30
C SER A 51 11.99 21.17 -2.93
N LEU A 52 11.24 20.08 -2.81
CA LEU A 52 10.62 19.65 -1.57
C LEU A 52 11.67 19.19 -0.55
N LEU A 53 12.59 18.30 -0.96
CA LEU A 53 13.65 17.79 -0.08
C LEU A 53 14.56 18.93 0.41
N SER A 54 14.95 19.84 -0.50
CA SER A 54 15.81 20.98 -0.16
C SER A 54 15.18 21.87 0.90
N LEU A 55 13.88 22.19 0.78
CA LEU A 55 13.18 23.02 1.74
C LEU A 55 13.01 22.32 3.08
N ILE A 56 12.53 21.08 3.10
CA ILE A 56 12.23 20.37 4.36
C ILE A 56 13.51 20.11 5.16
N ILE A 57 14.61 19.75 4.51
CA ILE A 57 15.90 19.54 5.21
C ILE A 57 16.44 20.86 5.76
N ALA A 58 16.34 21.96 5.00
CA ALA A 58 16.69 23.28 5.51
C ALA A 58 15.83 23.66 6.73
N TYR A 59 14.54 23.34 6.68
CA TYR A 59 13.60 23.58 7.78
C TYR A 59 13.96 22.74 9.02
N GLN A 60 14.26 21.46 8.85
CA GLN A 60 14.68 20.56 9.93
C GLN A 60 15.97 21.02 10.62
N LYS A 61 16.96 21.48 9.85
CA LYS A 61 18.22 22.00 10.41
C LYS A 61 18.02 23.32 11.17
N THR A 62 17.12 24.19 10.70
CA THR A 62 16.88 25.51 11.32
C THR A 62 15.94 25.42 12.52
N TYR A 63 14.93 24.54 12.44
CA TYR A 63 13.88 24.36 13.45
C TYR A 63 13.75 22.90 13.89
N PRO A 64 14.77 22.32 14.54
CA PRO A 64 14.79 20.89 14.90
C PRO A 64 13.73 20.50 15.95
N LEU A 65 13.18 21.47 16.69
CA LEU A 65 12.11 21.26 17.66
C LEU A 65 10.73 21.13 17.00
N ASP A 66 10.52 21.83 15.88
CA ASP A 66 9.25 21.85 15.17
C ASP A 66 9.12 20.67 14.22
N VAL A 67 10.19 20.32 13.49
CA VAL A 67 10.19 19.17 12.57
C VAL A 67 11.35 18.25 12.92
N THR A 68 11.00 17.08 13.46
CA THR A 68 11.99 16.06 13.86
C THR A 68 12.29 15.07 12.74
N LYS A 69 11.28 14.74 11.91
CA LYS A 69 11.36 13.69 10.90
C LYS A 69 10.57 14.06 9.65
N LEU A 70 11.05 13.59 8.51
CA LEU A 70 10.39 13.63 7.21
C LEU A 70 10.04 12.20 6.81
N ILE A 71 8.76 11.98 6.55
CA ILE A 71 8.28 10.75 5.90
C ILE A 71 7.93 11.12 4.47
N TYR A 72 8.63 10.52 3.52
CA TYR A 72 8.33 10.64 2.11
C TYR A 72 7.64 9.38 1.63
N CYS A 73 6.41 9.53 1.16
CA CYS A 73 5.61 8.44 0.66
C CYS A 73 5.54 8.52 -0.87
N SER A 74 6.00 7.46 -1.52
CA SER A 74 5.95 7.31 -2.98
C SER A 74 5.07 6.11 -3.38
N ARG A 75 4.69 6.00 -4.65
CA ARG A 75 3.84 4.91 -5.12
C ARG A 75 4.65 3.66 -5.43
N THR A 76 5.76 3.80 -6.15
CA THR A 76 6.53 2.68 -6.69
C THR A 76 7.95 2.60 -6.12
N VAL A 77 8.56 1.41 -6.17
CA VAL A 77 9.94 1.19 -5.71
C VAL A 77 10.97 1.99 -6.55
N PRO A 78 10.87 2.07 -7.89
CA PRO A 78 11.81 2.89 -8.66
C PRO A 78 11.73 4.39 -8.36
N GLU A 79 10.53 4.90 -8.04
CA GLU A 79 10.38 6.29 -7.59
C GLU A 79 11.04 6.49 -6.22
N LEU A 80 10.89 5.53 -5.30
CA LEU A 80 11.56 5.54 -4.01
C LEU A 80 13.09 5.62 -4.17
N GLU A 81 13.67 4.76 -5.01
CA GLU A 81 15.10 4.77 -5.31
C GLU A 81 15.57 6.13 -5.86
N LYS A 82 14.82 6.73 -6.79
CA LYS A 82 15.12 8.07 -7.33
C LYS A 82 15.13 9.15 -6.25
N VAL A 83 14.16 9.15 -5.34
CA VAL A 83 14.08 10.11 -4.23
C VAL A 83 15.31 9.99 -3.31
N VAL A 84 15.77 8.76 -3.08
CA VAL A 84 16.94 8.50 -2.23
C VAL A 84 18.23 8.96 -2.92
N GLU A 85 18.37 8.77 -4.22
CA GLU A 85 19.53 9.28 -4.97
C GLU A 85 19.55 10.82 -5.06
N GLU A 86 18.37 11.45 -5.19
CA GLU A 86 18.27 12.92 -5.10
C GLU A 86 18.63 13.43 -3.69
N LEU A 87 18.23 12.69 -2.65
CA LEU A 87 18.62 12.99 -1.27
C LEU A 87 20.13 12.86 -1.06
N LYS A 88 20.78 11.83 -1.62
CA LYS A 88 22.25 11.69 -1.61
C LYS A 88 22.92 12.90 -2.25
N THR A 89 22.49 13.26 -3.45
CA THR A 89 23.01 14.42 -4.20
C THR A 89 22.88 15.72 -3.39
N LEU A 90 21.74 15.90 -2.71
CA LEU A 90 21.50 17.05 -1.85
C LEU A 90 22.45 17.08 -0.64
N ILE A 91 22.65 15.96 0.03
CA ILE A 91 23.53 15.88 1.20
C ILE A 91 24.99 16.11 0.82
N GLU A 92 25.46 15.52 -0.28
CA GLU A 92 26.80 15.79 -0.82
C GLU A 92 27.00 17.28 -1.14
N TYR A 93 25.97 17.93 -1.67
CA TYR A 93 25.99 19.37 -1.92
C TYR A 93 26.09 20.18 -0.62
N TYR A 94 25.33 19.79 0.42
CA TYR A 94 25.43 20.40 1.74
C TYR A 94 26.84 20.28 2.31
N GLU A 95 27.45 19.09 2.30
CA GLU A 95 28.79 18.86 2.85
C GLU A 95 29.86 19.71 2.15
N LYS A 96 29.75 19.86 0.81
CA LYS A 96 30.65 20.71 0.03
C LYS A 96 30.52 22.20 0.38
N GLU A 97 29.32 22.68 0.66
CA GLU A 97 29.05 24.09 0.93
C GLU A 97 29.29 24.52 2.37
N THR A 98 29.03 23.62 3.34
CA THR A 98 29.22 23.91 4.77
C THR A 98 30.58 23.47 5.28
N GLY A 99 31.21 22.48 4.63
CA GLY A 99 32.48 21.89 5.08
C GLY A 99 32.35 21.06 6.36
N GLU A 100 31.12 20.75 6.78
CA GLU A 100 30.80 19.97 7.98
C GLU A 100 30.18 18.63 7.60
N PRO A 101 30.55 17.51 8.27
CA PRO A 101 29.91 16.22 8.04
C PRO A 101 28.44 16.29 8.45
N ASN A 102 27.56 15.71 7.65
CA ASN A 102 26.14 15.70 7.95
C ASN A 102 25.78 14.52 8.88
N ASP A 103 25.16 14.83 10.02
CA ASP A 103 24.61 13.82 10.95
C ASP A 103 23.26 13.22 10.51
N LEU A 104 22.85 13.45 9.25
CA LEU A 104 21.54 13.07 8.77
C LEU A 104 21.51 11.60 8.34
N VAL A 105 20.52 10.86 8.85
CA VAL A 105 20.25 9.48 8.42
C VAL A 105 19.02 9.46 7.50
N GLY A 106 19.24 9.08 6.24
CA GLY A 106 18.20 8.86 5.24
C GLY A 106 18.02 7.37 4.98
N LEU A 107 16.77 6.87 5.03
CA LEU A 107 16.50 5.44 4.93
C LEU A 107 15.41 5.13 3.89
N ALA A 108 15.73 4.24 2.95
CA ALA A 108 14.78 3.56 2.09
C ALA A 108 14.15 2.35 2.82
N LEU A 109 12.81 2.27 2.84
CA LEU A 109 12.11 1.10 3.38
C LEU A 109 11.20 0.47 2.32
N SER A 110 11.34 -0.85 2.17
CA SER A 110 10.54 -1.66 1.25
C SER A 110 10.19 -3.01 1.88
N SER A 111 9.58 -3.89 1.08
CA SER A 111 9.16 -5.23 1.49
C SER A 111 10.34 -6.17 1.75
N ARG A 112 10.10 -7.25 2.50
CA ARG A 112 11.10 -8.30 2.75
C ARG A 112 11.69 -8.88 1.47
N LYS A 113 10.89 -8.94 0.39
CA LYS A 113 11.33 -9.39 -0.93
C LYS A 113 12.54 -8.61 -1.45
N ASN A 114 12.59 -7.29 -1.22
CA ASN A 114 13.66 -6.45 -1.76
C ASN A 114 14.88 -6.39 -0.82
N LEU A 115 14.70 -6.62 0.49
CA LEU A 115 15.77 -6.48 1.50
C LEU A 115 16.33 -7.83 2.01
N CYS A 116 15.75 -8.98 1.65
CA CYS A 116 16.21 -10.27 2.12
C CYS A 116 17.55 -10.67 1.46
N ILE A 117 18.50 -11.12 2.29
CA ILE A 117 19.82 -11.62 1.88
C ILE A 117 20.00 -13.13 2.12
N HIS A 118 19.02 -13.79 2.75
CA HIS A 118 19.10 -15.23 3.02
C HIS A 118 19.03 -16.02 1.70
N PRO A 119 19.96 -16.95 1.42
CA PRO A 119 20.11 -17.57 0.10
C PRO A 119 18.88 -18.38 -0.32
N GLU A 120 18.20 -19.06 0.61
CA GLU A 120 17.00 -19.85 0.30
C GLU A 120 15.74 -18.98 0.13
N VAL A 121 15.65 -17.88 0.87
CA VAL A 121 14.43 -17.06 0.92
C VAL A 121 14.44 -15.99 -0.19
N SER A 122 15.61 -15.48 -0.54
CA SER A 122 15.77 -14.46 -1.59
C SER A 122 15.48 -14.97 -3.01
N GLN A 123 15.45 -16.29 -3.23
CA GLN A 123 15.12 -16.88 -4.53
C GLN A 123 13.60 -16.86 -4.84
N GLU A 124 12.77 -16.69 -3.81
CA GLU A 124 11.32 -16.71 -3.96
C GLU A 124 10.80 -15.44 -4.66
N ARG A 125 9.91 -15.62 -5.65
CA ARG A 125 9.39 -14.49 -6.44
C ARG A 125 8.20 -13.79 -5.78
N GLU A 126 7.44 -14.51 -4.98
CA GLU A 126 6.20 -14.03 -4.35
C GLU A 126 6.46 -13.50 -2.93
N GLY A 127 6.03 -12.25 -2.66
CA GLY A 127 6.25 -11.61 -1.36
C GLY A 127 5.62 -12.36 -0.19
N LYS A 128 4.40 -12.91 -0.35
CA LYS A 128 3.73 -13.68 0.70
C LYS A 128 4.52 -14.93 1.11
N THR A 129 5.11 -15.61 0.13
CA THR A 129 5.95 -16.79 0.36
C THR A 129 7.26 -16.42 1.05
N VAL A 130 7.88 -15.30 0.65
CA VAL A 130 9.05 -14.72 1.34
C VAL A 130 8.73 -14.44 2.81
N ASP A 131 7.56 -13.83 3.09
CA ASP A 131 7.15 -13.51 4.44
C ASP A 131 6.96 -14.77 5.31
N GLY A 132 6.30 -15.80 4.76
CA GLY A 132 6.10 -17.09 5.43
C GLY A 132 7.41 -17.84 5.68
N ARG A 133 8.32 -17.88 4.70
CA ARG A 133 9.64 -18.51 4.86
C ARG A 133 10.51 -17.77 5.87
N CYS A 134 10.49 -16.44 5.85
CA CYS A 134 11.18 -15.62 6.84
C CYS A 134 10.63 -15.88 8.25
N ALA A 135 9.31 -15.98 8.40
CA ALA A 135 8.67 -16.32 9.68
C ALA A 135 9.10 -17.70 10.20
N ARG A 136 9.21 -18.69 9.31
CA ARG A 136 9.73 -20.03 9.67
C ARG A 136 11.16 -20.04 10.21
N LEU A 137 11.94 -18.99 10.00
CA LEU A 137 13.32 -18.90 10.50
C LEU A 137 13.49 -17.90 11.66
N THR A 138 12.51 -17.01 11.87
CA THR A 138 12.63 -15.86 12.79
C THR A 138 11.61 -15.88 13.93
N ALA A 139 10.57 -16.72 13.85
CA ALA A 139 9.54 -16.77 14.87
C ALA A 139 10.10 -17.11 16.26
N SER A 140 9.62 -16.41 17.29
CA SER A 140 10.20 -16.48 18.64
C SER A 140 10.17 -17.88 19.26
N PHE A 141 9.14 -18.68 18.95
CA PHE A 141 9.07 -20.07 19.43
C PHE A 141 10.09 -20.99 18.75
N ILE A 142 10.45 -20.74 17.48
CA ILE A 142 11.47 -21.49 16.75
C ILE A 142 12.84 -21.15 17.33
N ARG A 143 13.09 -19.86 17.57
CA ARG A 143 14.32 -19.37 18.20
C ARG A 143 14.50 -19.92 19.61
N ASN A 144 13.43 -19.95 20.41
CA ASN A 144 13.46 -20.53 21.75
C ASN A 144 13.73 -22.03 21.73
N ARG A 145 13.21 -22.77 20.75
CA ARG A 145 13.57 -24.19 20.56
C ARG A 145 15.00 -24.37 20.09
N ALA A 146 15.47 -23.53 19.17
CA ALA A 146 16.84 -23.58 18.66
C ALA A 146 17.89 -23.31 19.74
N LYS A 147 17.55 -22.56 20.81
CA LYS A 147 18.39 -22.42 22.01
C LYS A 147 18.61 -23.74 22.76
N HIS A 148 17.69 -24.68 22.64
CA HIS A 148 17.77 -26.00 23.29
C HIS A 148 18.24 -27.09 22.34
N ASP A 149 17.85 -27.02 21.06
CA ASP A 149 18.21 -27.97 20.02
C ASP A 149 18.92 -27.27 18.84
N MET A 150 20.23 -27.47 18.72
CA MET A 150 21.05 -26.87 17.65
C MET A 150 20.73 -27.40 16.23
N SER A 151 19.86 -28.39 16.09
CA SER A 151 19.47 -28.96 14.79
C SER A 151 18.37 -28.18 14.07
N ILE A 152 17.73 -27.22 14.74
CA ILE A 152 16.62 -26.44 14.19
C ILE A 152 17.19 -25.25 13.40
N PRO A 153 16.80 -25.07 12.12
CA PRO A 153 17.31 -23.98 11.30
C PRO A 153 16.77 -22.63 11.78
N VAL A 154 17.66 -21.68 12.00
CA VAL A 154 17.37 -20.27 12.31
C VAL A 154 18.10 -19.36 11.32
N CYS A 155 17.60 -18.13 11.17
CA CYS A 155 18.27 -17.15 10.32
C CYS A 155 19.48 -16.55 11.04
N SER A 156 20.70 -16.89 10.61
CA SER A 156 21.95 -16.34 11.16
C SER A 156 21.96 -14.80 11.18
N PHE A 157 21.57 -14.18 10.06
CA PHE A 157 21.53 -12.73 9.91
C PHE A 157 20.60 -12.03 10.92
N TYR A 158 19.51 -12.69 11.33
CA TYR A 158 18.57 -12.13 12.29
C TYR A 158 19.07 -12.29 13.74
N GLU A 159 19.63 -13.45 14.08
CA GLU A 159 20.20 -13.70 15.41
C GLU A 159 21.36 -12.75 15.71
N GLU A 160 22.26 -12.54 14.74
CA GLU A 160 23.38 -11.62 14.88
C GLU A 160 22.92 -10.17 15.02
N PHE A 161 21.90 -9.77 14.26
CA PHE A 161 21.28 -8.45 14.39
C PHE A 161 20.62 -8.27 15.77
N GLU A 162 19.94 -9.28 16.30
CA GLU A 162 19.32 -9.18 17.63
C GLU A 162 20.36 -9.08 18.76
N ASN A 163 21.48 -9.78 18.63
CA ASN A 163 22.54 -9.80 19.64
C ASN A 163 23.41 -8.53 19.64
N GLN A 164 23.71 -7.95 18.48
CA GLN A 164 24.68 -6.84 18.35
C GLN A 164 24.07 -5.60 17.68
N GLY A 165 23.16 -5.78 16.72
CA GLY A 165 22.64 -4.72 15.86
C GLY A 165 21.58 -3.82 16.49
N ARG A 166 20.95 -4.23 17.61
CA ARG A 166 19.97 -3.37 18.31
C ARG A 166 20.63 -2.18 19.02
N GLU A 167 21.85 -2.35 19.51
CA GLU A 167 22.56 -1.31 20.27
C GLU A 167 23.36 -0.37 19.37
N ALA A 168 23.71 -0.82 18.15
CA ALA A 168 24.47 -0.02 17.19
C ALA A 168 23.54 0.79 16.28
N PRO A 169 23.49 2.13 16.39
CA PRO A 169 22.76 2.94 15.42
C PRO A 169 23.42 2.87 14.05
N LEU A 170 22.63 3.05 13.00
CA LEU A 170 23.16 3.25 11.65
C LEU A 170 24.03 4.51 11.63
N PRO A 171 25.22 4.47 11.00
CA PRO A 171 26.02 5.66 10.84
C PRO A 171 25.25 6.74 10.04
N PRO A 172 25.62 8.02 10.20
CA PRO A 172 25.10 9.08 9.33
C PRO A 172 25.36 8.75 7.86
N GLY A 173 24.35 8.97 7.03
CA GLY A 173 24.37 8.56 5.63
C GLY A 173 22.97 8.31 5.06
N VAL A 174 22.91 8.24 3.73
CA VAL A 174 21.68 7.94 3.00
C VAL A 174 21.79 6.55 2.42
N TYR A 175 20.91 5.68 2.87
CA TYR A 175 20.92 4.27 2.52
C TYR A 175 19.77 3.94 1.57
N ASN A 176 20.14 3.55 0.35
CA ASN A 176 19.22 2.93 -0.60
C ASN A 176 19.01 1.44 -0.27
N LEU A 177 18.09 0.78 -0.97
CA LEU A 177 17.77 -0.63 -0.73
C LEU A 177 18.98 -1.54 -0.97
N ASP A 178 19.77 -1.28 -2.00
CA ASP A 178 20.99 -2.05 -2.28
C ASP A 178 22.12 -1.74 -1.28
N ASP A 179 22.31 -0.48 -0.90
CA ASP A 179 23.28 -0.08 0.12
C ASP A 179 23.00 -0.80 1.46
N LEU A 180 21.73 -0.90 1.87
CA LEU A 180 21.33 -1.64 3.07
C LEU A 180 21.63 -3.13 2.97
N ARG A 181 21.49 -3.72 1.77
CA ARG A 181 21.80 -5.14 1.54
C ARG A 181 23.29 -5.38 1.59
N GLU A 182 24.09 -4.50 1.03
CA GLU A 182 25.56 -4.56 1.10
C GLU A 182 26.04 -4.40 2.54
N TYR A 183 25.56 -3.38 3.25
CA TYR A 183 25.87 -3.17 4.66
C TYR A 183 25.48 -4.38 5.52
N GLY A 184 24.29 -4.95 5.29
CA GLY A 184 23.87 -6.16 6.00
C GLY A 184 24.70 -7.40 5.66
N LYS A 185 25.25 -7.52 4.45
CA LYS A 185 26.19 -8.59 4.11
C LYS A 185 27.54 -8.39 4.80
N GLU A 186 28.07 -7.18 4.82
CA GLU A 186 29.35 -6.87 5.47
C GLU A 186 29.31 -7.12 6.97
N LYS A 187 28.25 -6.64 7.64
CA LYS A 187 28.05 -6.79 9.10
C LYS A 187 27.39 -8.10 9.50
N HIS A 188 26.94 -8.91 8.53
CA HIS A 188 26.15 -10.12 8.76
C HIS A 188 24.82 -9.87 9.51
N TRP A 189 24.19 -8.72 9.27
CA TRP A 189 22.91 -8.36 9.84
C TRP A 189 21.77 -8.43 8.82
N CYS A 190 20.56 -8.73 9.29
CA CYS A 190 19.38 -8.72 8.44
C CYS A 190 18.99 -7.28 8.03
N PRO A 191 19.08 -6.92 6.74
CA PRO A 191 18.82 -5.54 6.29
C PRO A 191 17.38 -5.08 6.57
N TYR A 192 16.41 -5.98 6.49
CA TYR A 192 15.00 -5.67 6.74
C TYR A 192 14.76 -5.21 8.20
N PHE A 193 15.28 -5.97 9.16
CA PHE A 193 15.12 -5.62 10.58
C PHE A 193 16.02 -4.45 10.99
N LEU A 194 17.19 -4.33 10.37
CA LEU A 194 18.06 -3.17 10.51
C LEU A 194 17.35 -1.87 10.05
N ALA A 195 16.79 -1.88 8.84
CA ALA A 195 16.01 -0.75 8.33
C ALA A 195 14.85 -0.42 9.27
N ARG A 196 14.09 -1.44 9.71
CA ARG A 196 12.96 -1.24 10.62
C ARG A 196 13.37 -0.57 11.94
N HIS A 197 14.46 -1.03 12.56
CA HIS A 197 15.00 -0.41 13.77
C HIS A 197 15.58 1.00 13.51
N GLY A 198 16.17 1.19 12.33
CA GLY A 198 16.70 2.45 11.84
C GLY A 198 15.63 3.54 11.67
N ILE A 199 14.35 3.18 11.46
CA ILE A 199 13.24 4.14 11.34
C ILE A 199 13.19 5.08 12.55
N ASN A 200 13.49 4.59 13.75
CA ASN A 200 13.43 5.40 14.97
C ASN A 200 14.46 6.53 14.98
N HIS A 201 15.66 6.23 14.50
CA HIS A 201 16.80 7.14 14.50
C HIS A 201 16.93 7.96 13.20
N ALA A 202 16.25 7.56 12.13
CA ALA A 202 16.31 8.25 10.84
C ALA A 202 15.59 9.60 10.85
N ASN A 203 16.17 10.60 10.19
CA ASN A 203 15.57 11.91 9.98
C ASN A 203 14.68 11.92 8.73
N VAL A 204 15.06 11.18 7.70
CA VAL A 204 14.29 11.06 6.44
C VAL A 204 14.01 9.59 6.18
N VAL A 205 12.74 9.23 6.05
CA VAL A 205 12.32 7.86 5.74
C VAL A 205 11.49 7.88 4.47
N VAL A 206 11.89 7.09 3.47
CA VAL A 206 11.20 6.98 2.18
C VAL A 206 10.58 5.59 2.05
N TYR A 207 9.26 5.50 1.92
CA TYR A 207 8.55 4.23 1.72
C TYR A 207 7.27 4.37 0.90
N SER A 208 6.58 3.25 0.66
CA SER A 208 5.34 3.24 -0.13
C SER A 208 4.10 3.67 0.66
N TYR A 209 3.09 4.22 -0.01
CA TYR A 209 1.79 4.59 0.57
C TYR A 209 1.18 3.53 1.48
N TYR A 210 1.28 2.25 1.09
CA TYR A 210 0.69 1.15 1.83
C TYR A 210 1.25 1.02 3.25
N TYR A 211 2.49 1.43 3.51
CA TYR A 211 3.06 1.37 4.86
C TYR A 211 2.45 2.38 5.83
N LEU A 212 1.80 3.43 5.32
CA LEU A 212 1.15 4.46 6.13
C LEU A 212 -0.37 4.36 6.12
N LEU A 213 -0.96 3.98 4.98
CA LEU A 213 -2.41 3.93 4.76
C LEU A 213 -3.01 2.54 4.96
N ASP A 214 -2.24 1.45 4.81
CA ASP A 214 -2.73 0.13 5.21
C ASP A 214 -2.63 0.06 6.73
N PRO A 215 -3.75 0.04 7.44
CA PRO A 215 -3.73 0.05 8.89
C PRO A 215 -3.01 -1.13 9.52
N LYS A 216 -3.00 -2.29 8.85
CA LYS A 216 -2.29 -3.47 9.33
C LYS A 216 -0.80 -3.15 9.41
N ILE A 217 -0.24 -2.51 8.40
CA ILE A 217 1.19 -2.21 8.33
C ILE A 217 1.50 -0.93 9.12
N ALA A 218 0.61 0.07 9.04
CA ALA A 218 0.78 1.35 9.68
C ALA A 218 0.92 1.25 11.19
N GLU A 219 0.19 0.38 11.88
CA GLU A 219 0.36 0.22 13.33
C GLU A 219 1.78 -0.26 13.69
N LEU A 220 2.43 -1.05 12.82
CA LEU A 220 3.76 -1.61 13.05
C LEU A 220 4.90 -0.62 12.84
N VAL A 221 4.69 0.37 11.97
CA VAL A 221 5.72 1.32 11.55
C VAL A 221 5.47 2.70 12.12
N SER A 222 4.22 3.15 12.08
CA SER A 222 3.87 4.51 12.50
C SER A 222 3.91 4.65 14.01
N LYS A 223 3.59 3.62 14.82
CA LYS A 223 3.43 3.73 16.29
C LYS A 223 4.62 4.38 16.99
N GLU A 224 5.83 4.14 16.52
CA GLU A 224 7.07 4.64 17.12
C GLU A 224 7.44 6.07 16.66
N ILE A 225 6.70 6.63 15.69
CA ILE A 225 6.98 7.93 15.09
C ILE A 225 6.31 9.07 15.90
N SER A 226 7.09 10.12 16.16
CA SER A 226 6.68 11.36 16.83
C SER A 226 5.62 12.14 16.04
N ARG A 227 4.79 12.93 16.76
CA ARG A 227 3.78 13.81 16.14
C ARG A 227 4.40 14.96 15.33
N ASN A 228 5.59 15.41 15.72
CA ASN A 228 6.38 16.47 15.07
C ASN A 228 7.08 15.95 13.80
N THR A 229 6.32 15.27 12.94
CA THR A 229 6.78 14.66 11.70
C THR A 229 5.99 15.25 10.54
N VAL A 230 6.69 15.57 9.46
CA VAL A 230 6.09 16.02 8.20
C VAL A 230 5.94 14.81 7.29
N VAL A 231 4.72 14.56 6.80
CA VAL A 231 4.43 13.49 5.84
C VAL A 231 4.22 14.11 4.47
N VAL A 232 4.85 13.55 3.46
CA VAL A 232 4.72 13.97 2.06
C VAL A 232 4.17 12.81 1.25
N PHE A 233 3.01 13.00 0.61
CA PHE A 233 2.50 12.09 -0.40
C PHE A 233 2.82 12.63 -1.78
N ASP A 234 3.73 11.95 -2.47
CA ASP A 234 4.18 12.31 -3.82
C ASP A 234 3.49 11.45 -4.88
N GLU A 235 2.94 12.07 -5.93
CA GLU A 235 2.08 11.45 -6.95
C GLU A 235 0.73 10.95 -6.42
N ALA A 236 0.17 11.72 -5.49
CA ALA A 236 -1.01 11.39 -4.70
C ALA A 236 -2.36 11.45 -5.44
N HIS A 237 -2.39 11.31 -6.77
CA HIS A 237 -3.63 11.37 -7.55
C HIS A 237 -4.56 10.17 -7.29
N ASN A 238 -4.04 9.05 -6.77
CA ASN A 238 -4.79 7.81 -6.47
C ASN A 238 -4.90 7.51 -4.97
N ILE A 239 -4.73 8.51 -4.09
CA ILE A 239 -4.73 8.28 -2.64
C ILE A 239 -6.07 7.71 -2.14
N ASP A 240 -7.18 8.15 -2.73
CA ASP A 240 -8.53 7.66 -2.49
C ASP A 240 -8.68 6.18 -2.84
N ASN A 241 -8.20 5.76 -4.01
CA ASN A 241 -8.22 4.37 -4.45
C ASN A 241 -7.40 3.48 -3.51
N VAL A 242 -6.22 3.95 -3.06
CA VAL A 242 -5.39 3.20 -2.10
C VAL A 242 -6.08 3.06 -0.74
N CYS A 243 -6.75 4.11 -0.26
CA CYS A 243 -7.56 4.05 0.97
C CYS A 243 -8.75 3.10 0.84
N ILE A 244 -9.41 3.08 -0.31
CA ILE A 244 -10.54 2.18 -0.59
C ILE A 244 -10.06 0.73 -0.64
N GLU A 245 -8.96 0.46 -1.36
CA GLU A 245 -8.39 -0.88 -1.50
C GLU A 245 -7.87 -1.45 -0.17
N SER A 246 -7.25 -0.63 0.68
CA SER A 246 -6.69 -1.09 1.96
C SER A 246 -7.76 -1.60 2.93
N MET A 247 -8.95 -1.00 2.88
CA MET A 247 -10.09 -1.34 3.75
C MET A 247 -11.11 -2.29 3.09
N SER A 248 -10.96 -2.56 1.80
CA SER A 248 -11.84 -3.48 1.06
C SER A 248 -11.34 -4.93 1.13
N VAL A 249 -12.27 -5.89 1.12
CA VAL A 249 -11.95 -7.32 1.17
C VAL A 249 -12.81 -8.10 0.18
N ASN A 250 -12.16 -8.95 -0.61
CA ASN A 250 -12.81 -9.78 -1.63
C ASN A 250 -12.73 -11.27 -1.24
N LEU A 251 -13.89 -11.93 -1.15
CA LEU A 251 -14.04 -13.34 -0.81
C LEU A 251 -14.62 -14.10 -2.00
N SER A 252 -13.80 -14.96 -2.60
CA SER A 252 -14.23 -15.86 -3.68
C SER A 252 -14.67 -17.22 -3.13
N LYS A 253 -15.44 -17.99 -3.91
CA LYS A 253 -15.75 -19.39 -3.60
C LYS A 253 -14.48 -20.22 -3.32
N ARG A 254 -13.43 -20.07 -4.14
CA ARG A 254 -12.14 -20.75 -3.96
C ARG A 254 -11.49 -20.42 -2.62
N THR A 255 -11.61 -19.17 -2.19
CA THR A 255 -11.11 -18.71 -0.88
C THR A 255 -11.84 -19.43 0.25
N LEU A 256 -13.18 -19.52 0.19
CA LEU A 256 -13.96 -20.18 1.23
C LEU A 256 -13.76 -21.71 1.27
N ASP A 257 -13.54 -22.34 0.12
CA ASP A 257 -13.20 -23.77 0.06
C ASP A 257 -11.86 -24.04 0.75
N LYS A 258 -10.84 -23.19 0.50
CA LYS A 258 -9.58 -23.22 1.25
C LYS A 258 -9.77 -22.93 2.74
N CYS A 259 -10.62 -21.97 3.12
CA CYS A 259 -10.94 -21.70 4.52
C CYS A 259 -11.49 -22.95 5.22
N GLN A 260 -12.39 -23.71 4.57
CA GLN A 260 -12.93 -24.93 5.15
C GLN A 260 -11.85 -25.98 5.43
N THR A 261 -10.97 -26.24 4.46
CA THR A 261 -9.84 -27.15 4.63
C THR A 261 -8.89 -26.70 5.75
N ASN A 262 -8.59 -25.39 5.81
CA ASN A 262 -7.73 -24.83 6.85
C ASN A 262 -8.34 -24.96 8.26
N VAL A 263 -9.66 -24.79 8.37
CA VAL A 263 -10.37 -24.94 9.66
C VAL A 263 -10.41 -26.41 10.10
N GLU A 264 -10.50 -27.36 9.16
CA GLU A 264 -10.36 -28.79 9.45
C GLU A 264 -8.95 -29.15 9.91
N GLN A 265 -7.92 -28.60 9.26
CA GLN A 265 -6.52 -28.77 9.67
C GLN A 265 -6.27 -28.22 11.08
N LEU A 266 -6.76 -27.00 11.38
CA LEU A 266 -6.70 -26.42 12.72
C LEU A 266 -7.40 -27.30 13.75
N THR A 267 -8.55 -27.89 13.41
CA THR A 267 -9.25 -28.81 14.31
C THR A 267 -8.36 -29.99 14.69
N ARG A 268 -7.67 -30.60 13.71
CA ARG A 268 -6.76 -31.73 13.94
C ARG A 268 -5.56 -31.34 14.79
N GLN A 269 -4.96 -30.18 14.51
CA GLN A 269 -3.80 -29.69 15.26
C GLN A 269 -4.15 -29.35 16.71
N ILE A 270 -5.31 -28.74 16.96
CA ILE A 270 -5.78 -28.48 18.33
C ILE A 270 -5.98 -29.79 19.09
N GLN A 271 -6.53 -30.82 18.44
CA GLN A 271 -6.69 -32.14 19.06
C GLN A 271 -5.32 -32.76 19.41
N GLN A 272 -4.35 -32.70 18.50
CA GLN A 272 -2.99 -33.20 18.74
C GLN A 272 -2.30 -32.48 19.91
N ILE A 273 -2.44 -31.16 20.00
CA ILE A 273 -1.84 -30.37 21.08
C ILE A 273 -2.57 -30.60 22.41
N LYS A 274 -3.87 -30.86 22.38
CA LYS A 274 -4.61 -31.22 23.59
C LYS A 274 -4.11 -32.55 24.17
N ASP A 275 -3.77 -33.50 23.30
CA ASP A 275 -3.26 -34.82 23.70
C ASP A 275 -1.80 -34.74 24.16
N SER A 276 -0.98 -33.84 23.59
CA SER A 276 0.44 -33.71 23.95
C SER A 276 0.73 -32.70 25.07
N ASP A 277 0.10 -31.51 25.05
CA ASP A 277 0.39 -30.40 25.96
C ASP A 277 -0.85 -29.51 26.23
N ALA A 278 -1.77 -30.06 27.02
CA ALA A 278 -2.97 -29.34 27.46
C ALA A 278 -2.66 -28.12 28.36
N GLN A 279 -1.46 -28.02 28.94
CA GLN A 279 -1.08 -26.90 29.80
C GLN A 279 -0.93 -25.60 29.01
N ARG A 280 -0.42 -25.66 27.77
CA ARG A 280 -0.31 -24.49 26.88
C ARG A 280 -1.66 -23.85 26.58
N LEU A 281 -2.66 -24.66 26.22
CA LEU A 281 -4.02 -24.19 25.94
C LEU A 281 -4.68 -23.56 27.18
N ARG A 282 -4.40 -24.11 28.37
CA ARG A 282 -4.87 -23.52 29.65
C ARG A 282 -4.16 -22.20 29.95
N GLY A 283 -2.86 -22.10 29.69
CA GLY A 283 -2.10 -20.86 29.82
C GLY A 283 -2.60 -19.76 28.88
N GLU A 284 -2.94 -20.11 27.63
CA GLU A 284 -3.58 -19.17 26.70
C GLU A 284 -4.94 -18.70 27.25
N TYR A 285 -5.78 -19.63 27.73
CA TYR A 285 -7.07 -19.29 28.31
C TYR A 285 -6.94 -18.30 29.48
N GLN A 286 -5.98 -18.51 30.38
CA GLN A 286 -5.70 -17.59 31.49
C GLN A 286 -5.25 -16.22 31.00
N ARG A 287 -4.31 -16.14 30.04
CA ARG A 287 -3.89 -14.87 29.43
C ARG A 287 -5.05 -14.11 28.78
N LEU A 288 -5.99 -14.81 28.16
CA LEU A 288 -7.19 -14.20 27.56
C LEU A 288 -8.21 -13.72 28.61
N VAL A 289 -8.19 -14.30 29.81
CA VAL A 289 -9.07 -13.93 30.94
C VAL A 289 -8.51 -12.73 31.70
N ASP A 290 -7.19 -12.70 31.94
CA ASP A 290 -6.51 -11.64 32.69
C ASP A 290 -6.45 -10.31 31.91
N GLY A 291 -6.79 -10.35 30.62
CA GLY A 291 -6.96 -9.19 29.76
C GLY A 291 -5.75 -8.91 28.88
N LEU A 292 -6.01 -8.25 27.76
CA LEU A 292 -5.06 -7.99 26.66
C LEU A 292 -3.91 -7.01 27.00
N ARG A 293 -3.81 -6.53 28.25
CA ARG A 293 -2.88 -5.45 28.64
C ARG A 293 -1.41 -5.87 28.70
N ASP A 294 -1.09 -7.10 29.13
CA ASP A 294 0.32 -7.53 29.25
C ASP A 294 0.88 -8.18 27.97
N ALA A 295 -0.01 -8.54 27.03
CA ALA A 295 0.39 -9.05 25.72
C ALA A 295 0.89 -7.95 24.77
N SER A 296 1.00 -6.69 25.19
CA SER A 296 1.58 -5.60 24.39
C SER A 296 3.10 -5.57 24.38
N VAL A 297 3.75 -6.16 25.38
CA VAL A 297 5.22 -6.12 25.52
C VAL A 297 5.89 -7.26 24.75
N ALA A 298 5.22 -8.41 24.58
CA ALA A 298 5.70 -9.50 23.73
C ALA A 298 5.38 -9.32 22.22
N ARG A 299 4.91 -8.12 21.82
CA ARG A 299 4.48 -7.81 20.44
C ARG A 299 5.63 -7.51 19.47
N GLU A 300 6.82 -7.19 19.95
CA GLU A 300 7.88 -6.64 19.08
C GLU A 300 8.42 -7.62 18.04
N THR A 301 8.50 -8.93 18.34
CA THR A 301 9.18 -9.90 17.48
C THR A 301 8.25 -10.73 16.58
N ASP A 302 7.02 -11.04 17.01
CA ASP A 302 6.13 -12.02 16.34
C ASP A 302 4.90 -11.40 15.64
N MET A 303 4.85 -10.08 15.43
CA MET A 303 3.71 -9.41 14.78
C MET A 303 3.70 -9.62 13.26
N ILE A 304 3.25 -10.79 12.82
CA ILE A 304 2.89 -11.10 11.42
C ILE A 304 1.41 -10.74 11.14
N LEU A 305 0.59 -10.63 12.18
CA LEU A 305 -0.84 -10.39 12.09
C LEU A 305 -1.22 -9.22 12.99
N SER A 306 -1.20 -8.03 12.40
CA SER A 306 -1.83 -6.83 12.95
C SER A 306 -3.30 -6.80 12.60
N ASN A 307 -4.07 -6.27 13.55
CA ASN A 307 -5.52 -6.18 13.47
C ASN A 307 -5.93 -5.18 12.38
N PRO A 308 -6.88 -5.49 11.49
CA PRO A 308 -7.50 -4.46 10.68
C PRO A 308 -8.24 -3.47 11.61
N VAL A 309 -7.73 -2.23 11.68
CA VAL A 309 -8.17 -1.11 12.54
C VAL A 309 -9.37 -1.44 13.41
N LEU A 310 -9.10 -1.88 14.63
CA LEU A 310 -10.04 -1.61 15.69
C LEU A 310 -9.65 -0.24 16.27
N PRO A 311 -10.59 0.71 16.41
CA PRO A 311 -10.33 1.94 17.15
C PRO A 311 -9.68 1.61 18.51
N ASP A 312 -8.77 2.47 19.02
CA ASP A 312 -8.04 2.22 20.27
C ASP A 312 -8.96 1.91 21.47
N GLU A 313 -10.19 2.42 21.44
CA GLU A 313 -11.25 2.17 22.41
C GLU A 313 -11.70 0.70 22.47
N VAL A 314 -11.55 -0.03 21.37
CA VAL A 314 -11.97 -1.43 21.22
C VAL A 314 -10.91 -2.39 21.77
N LEU A 315 -9.63 -2.02 21.63
CA LEU A 315 -8.50 -2.81 22.08
C LEU A 315 -8.47 -2.96 23.62
N GLN A 316 -9.26 -2.17 24.34
CA GLN A 316 -9.38 -2.18 25.79
C GLN A 316 -10.42 -3.18 26.31
N GLU A 317 -11.25 -3.74 25.44
CA GLU A 317 -12.29 -4.70 25.83
C GLU A 317 -11.75 -6.13 25.94
N ALA A 318 -12.16 -6.85 26.99
CA ALA A 318 -11.81 -8.26 27.15
C ALA A 318 -12.49 -9.14 26.07
N VAL A 319 -11.76 -10.15 25.59
CA VAL A 319 -12.26 -11.11 24.61
C VAL A 319 -13.51 -11.83 25.17
N PRO A 320 -14.61 -11.90 24.40
CA PRO A 320 -15.85 -12.55 24.82
C PRO A 320 -15.65 -13.99 25.27
N GLY A 321 -16.33 -14.38 26.36
CA GLY A 321 -16.23 -15.74 26.95
C GLY A 321 -16.47 -16.87 25.95
N ASN A 322 -17.38 -16.66 24.99
CA ASN A 322 -17.79 -17.65 24.00
C ASN A 322 -16.68 -18.09 23.04
N ILE A 323 -15.65 -17.26 22.83
CA ILE A 323 -14.53 -17.55 21.91
C ILE A 323 -13.19 -17.79 22.61
N ARG A 324 -13.19 -17.87 23.96
CA ARG A 324 -11.98 -18.14 24.74
C ARG A 324 -11.45 -19.56 24.48
N ASN A 325 -12.33 -20.56 24.54
CA ASN A 325 -11.98 -21.94 24.24
C ASN A 325 -11.72 -22.12 22.73
N ALA A 326 -10.57 -22.71 22.38
CA ALA A 326 -10.16 -22.95 21.00
C ALA A 326 -11.16 -23.83 20.23
N GLU A 327 -11.74 -24.85 20.87
CA GLU A 327 -12.72 -25.75 20.24
C GLU A 327 -14.01 -25.00 19.85
N HIS A 328 -14.47 -24.11 20.74
CA HIS A 328 -15.65 -23.28 20.50
C HIS A 328 -15.36 -22.27 19.39
N PHE A 329 -14.14 -21.69 19.37
CA PHE A 329 -13.73 -20.76 18.32
C PHE A 329 -13.64 -21.43 16.95
N VAL A 330 -13.10 -22.64 16.85
CA VAL A 330 -13.09 -23.39 15.58
C VAL A 330 -14.50 -23.76 15.14
N SER A 331 -15.37 -24.15 16.07
CA SER A 331 -16.79 -24.42 15.76
C SER A 331 -17.51 -23.16 15.28
N PHE A 332 -17.19 -22.00 15.86
CA PHE A 332 -17.65 -20.70 15.42
C PHE A 332 -17.17 -20.37 14.00
N LEU A 333 -15.89 -20.57 13.69
CA LEU A 333 -15.34 -20.37 12.35
C LEU A 333 -16.01 -21.27 11.32
N LYS A 334 -16.24 -22.56 11.63
CA LYS A 334 -16.97 -23.49 10.75
C LYS A 334 -18.37 -22.96 10.42
N ARG A 335 -19.13 -22.55 11.44
CA ARG A 335 -20.48 -21.97 11.26
C ARG A 335 -20.45 -20.71 10.39
N PHE A 336 -19.47 -19.84 10.59
CA PHE A 336 -19.35 -18.60 9.82
C PHE A 336 -18.93 -18.86 8.37
N VAL A 337 -18.03 -19.82 8.10
CA VAL A 337 -17.66 -20.20 6.73
C VAL A 337 -18.87 -20.78 5.98
N GLU A 338 -19.66 -21.66 6.61
CA GLU A 338 -20.86 -22.22 6.00
C GLU A 338 -21.94 -21.16 5.73
N TYR A 339 -22.07 -20.17 6.61
CA TYR A 339 -22.93 -19.01 6.38
C TYR A 339 -22.52 -18.26 5.11
N LEU A 340 -21.23 -17.92 4.98
CA LEU A 340 -20.71 -17.21 3.80
C LEU A 340 -20.90 -18.02 2.52
N LYS A 341 -20.68 -19.35 2.57
CA LYS A 341 -20.95 -20.25 1.43
C LYS A 341 -22.43 -20.24 1.05
N THR A 342 -23.33 -20.22 2.03
CA THR A 342 -24.77 -20.14 1.79
C THR A 342 -25.15 -18.81 1.12
N ARG A 343 -24.54 -17.70 1.55
CA ARG A 343 -24.76 -16.38 0.94
C ARG A 343 -24.22 -16.26 -0.49
N LEU A 344 -23.12 -16.93 -0.81
CA LEU A 344 -22.55 -16.97 -2.17
C LEU A 344 -23.34 -17.84 -3.17
N ARG A 345 -24.34 -18.61 -2.72
CA ARG A 345 -25.19 -19.41 -3.62
C ARG A 345 -26.29 -18.60 -4.32
N VAL A 346 -26.47 -17.34 -3.95
CA VAL A 346 -27.46 -16.46 -4.58
C VAL A 346 -27.07 -16.24 -6.05
N GLN A 347 -28.05 -16.29 -6.96
CA GLN A 347 -27.84 -16.20 -8.43
C GLN A 347 -28.07 -14.80 -9.01
N HIS A 348 -28.39 -13.80 -8.19
CA HIS A 348 -28.54 -12.42 -8.60
C HIS A 348 -27.60 -11.52 -7.79
N VAL A 349 -27.32 -10.32 -8.32
CA VAL A 349 -26.49 -9.34 -7.61
C VAL A 349 -27.24 -8.84 -6.39
N VAL A 350 -26.60 -8.86 -5.23
CA VAL A 350 -27.18 -8.38 -3.97
C VAL A 350 -26.28 -7.30 -3.37
N SER A 351 -26.87 -6.14 -3.07
CA SER A 351 -26.22 -5.07 -2.32
C SER A 351 -26.82 -4.97 -0.91
N GLU A 352 -25.98 -5.07 0.12
CA GLU A 352 -26.41 -4.98 1.52
C GLU A 352 -25.52 -4.03 2.33
N SER A 353 -26.10 -3.41 3.35
CA SER A 353 -25.33 -2.69 4.36
C SER A 353 -24.77 -3.65 5.41
N PRO A 354 -23.59 -3.37 6.01
CA PRO A 354 -23.00 -4.21 7.04
C PRO A 354 -23.95 -4.51 8.23
N PRO A 355 -24.74 -3.54 8.74
CA PRO A 355 -25.71 -3.83 9.80
C PRO A 355 -26.82 -4.79 9.37
N SER A 356 -27.25 -4.74 8.11
CA SER A 356 -28.24 -5.69 7.58
C SER A 356 -27.67 -7.11 7.53
N PHE A 357 -26.43 -7.23 7.04
CA PHE A 357 -25.71 -8.49 7.01
C PHE A 357 -25.50 -9.09 8.41
N LEU A 358 -25.14 -8.27 9.41
CA LEU A 358 -24.98 -8.70 10.79
C LEU A 358 -26.31 -9.19 11.41
N ARG A 359 -27.43 -8.54 11.09
CA ARG A 359 -28.76 -8.99 11.54
C ARG A 359 -29.13 -10.34 10.93
N ASP A 360 -28.91 -10.54 9.64
CA ASP A 360 -29.15 -11.83 8.98
C ASP A 360 -28.24 -12.94 9.56
N CYS A 361 -26.97 -12.62 9.83
CA CYS A 361 -26.02 -13.55 10.45
C CYS A 361 -26.49 -13.97 11.86
N SER A 362 -26.97 -13.02 12.66
CA SER A 362 -27.51 -13.29 13.99
C SER A 362 -28.79 -14.13 13.94
N GLN A 363 -29.68 -13.89 12.98
CA GLN A 363 -30.94 -14.64 12.84
C GLN A 363 -30.73 -16.08 12.35
N LYS A 364 -29.86 -16.29 11.36
CA LYS A 364 -29.67 -17.62 10.75
C LYS A 364 -28.68 -18.50 11.51
N VAL A 365 -27.63 -17.92 12.09
CA VAL A 365 -26.47 -18.66 12.63
C VAL A 365 -26.24 -18.37 14.12
N CYS A 366 -27.05 -17.51 14.73
CA CYS A 366 -26.96 -17.12 16.14
C CYS A 366 -25.57 -16.60 16.52
N ILE A 367 -24.90 -15.92 15.58
CA ILE A 367 -23.63 -15.25 15.83
C ILE A 367 -23.88 -13.78 16.15
N GLU A 368 -23.45 -13.36 17.33
CA GLU A 368 -23.52 -11.96 17.76
C GLU A 368 -22.43 -11.10 17.12
N ARG A 369 -22.64 -9.78 17.11
CA ARG A 369 -21.68 -8.79 16.62
C ARG A 369 -20.35 -8.81 17.40
N LYS A 370 -20.41 -8.97 18.72
CA LYS A 370 -19.22 -8.82 19.59
C LYS A 370 -18.16 -9.91 19.32
N PRO A 371 -18.47 -11.21 19.24
CA PRO A 371 -17.50 -12.24 18.84
C PRO A 371 -16.84 -12.02 17.48
N LEU A 372 -17.57 -11.51 16.48
CA LEU A 372 -17.02 -11.23 15.14
C LEU A 372 -15.93 -10.15 15.17
N ARG A 373 -16.05 -9.17 16.08
CA ARG A 373 -15.10 -8.07 16.26
C ARG A 373 -13.72 -8.50 16.75
N PHE A 374 -13.64 -9.59 17.49
CA PHE A 374 -12.37 -10.12 18.01
C PHE A 374 -11.85 -11.30 17.19
N CYS A 375 -12.40 -11.54 15.99
CA CYS A 375 -12.10 -12.73 15.21
C CYS A 375 -10.64 -12.73 14.69
N SER A 376 -10.15 -11.59 14.19
CA SER A 376 -8.76 -11.41 13.72
C SER A 376 -7.76 -11.67 14.86
N GLU A 377 -7.96 -11.01 16.00
CA GLU A 377 -7.12 -11.12 17.20
C GLU A 377 -7.10 -12.54 17.77
N ARG A 378 -8.29 -13.15 17.91
CA ARG A 378 -8.40 -14.51 18.45
C ARG A 378 -7.69 -15.51 17.55
N LEU A 379 -7.83 -15.37 16.23
CA LEU A 379 -7.12 -16.21 15.26
C LEU A 379 -5.61 -15.99 15.36
N GLY A 380 -5.13 -14.74 15.43
CA GLY A 380 -3.71 -14.44 15.62
C GLY A 380 -3.13 -15.05 16.90
N SER A 381 -3.84 -14.95 18.03
CA SER A 381 -3.45 -15.60 19.30
C SER A 381 -3.39 -17.12 19.17
N LEU A 382 -4.38 -17.72 18.51
CA LEU A 382 -4.45 -19.16 18.34
C LEU A 382 -3.29 -19.66 17.47
N LEU A 383 -3.04 -19.03 16.33
CA LEU A 383 -1.94 -19.40 15.43
C LEU A 383 -0.56 -19.34 16.13
N ARG A 384 -0.34 -18.33 16.98
CA ARG A 384 0.87 -18.23 17.81
C ARG A 384 0.97 -19.36 18.84
N THR A 385 -0.14 -19.72 19.48
CA THR A 385 -0.21 -20.78 20.49
C THR A 385 0.00 -22.17 19.87
N LEU A 386 -0.46 -22.36 18.64
CA LEU A 386 -0.23 -23.57 17.84
C LEU A 386 1.17 -23.64 17.22
N GLU A 387 2.01 -22.61 17.39
CA GLU A 387 3.37 -22.53 16.85
C GLU A 387 3.44 -22.80 15.34
N LEU A 388 2.45 -22.30 14.60
CA LEU A 388 2.37 -22.47 13.16
C LEU A 388 3.25 -21.43 12.48
N ALA A 389 4.43 -21.89 12.08
CA ALA A 389 5.47 -21.09 11.48
C ALA A 389 5.12 -20.56 10.08
N ASP A 390 4.32 -21.30 9.32
CA ASP A 390 3.85 -20.86 8.01
C ASP A 390 2.40 -20.37 8.04
N THR A 391 2.24 -19.06 7.84
CA THR A 391 0.93 -18.41 7.74
C THR A 391 0.39 -18.36 6.31
N THR A 392 1.17 -18.74 5.29
CA THR A 392 0.73 -18.69 3.89
C THR A 392 -0.44 -19.63 3.64
N ASP A 393 -0.39 -20.84 4.20
CA ASP A 393 -1.46 -21.82 4.15
C ASP A 393 -2.75 -21.25 4.76
N TYR A 394 -2.63 -20.48 5.85
CA TYR A 394 -3.76 -19.87 6.57
C TYR A 394 -4.22 -18.51 6.02
N SER A 395 -3.62 -18.02 4.92
CA SER A 395 -3.93 -16.70 4.34
C SER A 395 -5.42 -16.49 4.03
N SER A 396 -6.10 -17.52 3.55
CA SER A 396 -7.54 -17.46 3.25
C SER A 396 -8.37 -17.30 4.53
N LEU A 397 -7.98 -18.00 5.60
CA LEU A 397 -8.66 -17.91 6.90
C LEU A 397 -8.40 -16.56 7.59
N ILE A 398 -7.18 -16.05 7.48
CA ILE A 398 -6.82 -14.69 7.94
C ILE A 398 -7.67 -13.64 7.22
N LEU A 399 -7.81 -13.75 5.89
CA LEU A 399 -8.62 -12.84 5.10
C LEU A 399 -10.09 -12.88 5.51
N MET A 400 -10.64 -14.07 5.78
CA MET A 400 -11.99 -14.22 6.32
C MET A 400 -12.14 -13.60 7.72
N ALA A 401 -11.15 -13.77 8.60
CA ALA A 401 -11.18 -13.21 9.95
C ALA A 401 -11.09 -11.68 9.93
N ASN A 402 -10.32 -11.13 8.99
CA ASN A 402 -10.27 -9.70 8.73
C ASN A 402 -11.61 -9.17 8.22
N PHE A 403 -12.25 -9.87 7.28
CA PHE A 403 -13.61 -9.53 6.84
C PHE A 403 -14.61 -9.54 8.01
N ALA A 404 -14.61 -10.57 8.86
CA ALA A 404 -15.49 -10.65 10.03
C ALA A 404 -15.31 -9.45 10.96
N THR A 405 -14.05 -9.08 11.21
CA THR A 405 -13.67 -7.96 12.08
C THR A 405 -14.13 -6.62 11.49
N LEU A 406 -13.86 -6.39 10.20
CA LEU A 406 -14.24 -5.15 9.51
C LEU A 406 -15.76 -4.96 9.44
N VAL A 407 -16.51 -5.99 9.05
CA VAL A 407 -17.98 -5.94 8.96
C VAL A 407 -18.61 -5.65 10.31
N SER A 408 -18.02 -6.15 11.40
CA SER A 408 -18.52 -5.89 12.76
C SER A 408 -18.18 -4.49 13.28
N THR A 409 -17.10 -3.87 12.77
CA THR A 409 -16.56 -2.61 13.28
C THR A 409 -17.11 -1.42 12.51
N TYR A 410 -17.01 -1.47 11.17
CA TYR A 410 -17.36 -0.38 10.29
C TYR A 410 -18.76 -0.56 9.70
N ALA A 411 -19.66 0.37 10.02
CA ALA A 411 -21.03 0.36 9.51
C ALA A 411 -21.33 1.48 8.51
N LYS A 412 -20.67 2.65 8.64
CA LYS A 412 -20.87 3.82 7.79
C LYS A 412 -19.80 3.86 6.71
N GLY A 413 -20.19 4.14 5.46
CA GLY A 413 -19.27 4.23 4.33
C GLY A 413 -18.81 2.88 3.75
N PHE A 414 -19.44 1.77 4.14
CA PHE A 414 -19.12 0.43 3.64
C PHE A 414 -20.37 -0.26 3.07
N VAL A 415 -20.17 -1.04 2.01
CA VAL A 415 -21.22 -1.83 1.36
C VAL A 415 -20.70 -3.25 1.10
N ILE A 416 -21.58 -4.23 1.28
CA ILE A 416 -21.34 -5.61 0.88
C ILE A 416 -22.06 -5.85 -0.44
N ILE A 417 -21.31 -6.24 -1.47
CA ILE A 417 -21.83 -6.57 -2.80
C ILE A 417 -21.53 -8.04 -3.04
N ILE A 418 -22.56 -8.81 -3.40
CA ILE A 418 -22.43 -10.21 -3.81
C ILE A 418 -22.73 -10.28 -5.30
N GLU A 419 -21.71 -10.62 -6.08
CA GLU A 419 -21.78 -10.81 -7.53
C GLU A 419 -21.72 -12.32 -7.83
N PRO A 420 -22.75 -12.91 -8.45
CA PRO A 420 -22.77 -14.35 -8.77
C PRO A 420 -21.94 -14.71 -10.02
N PHE A 421 -21.80 -13.76 -10.93
CA PHE A 421 -21.14 -13.90 -12.22
C PHE A 421 -20.14 -12.75 -12.38
N ASP A 422 -19.06 -13.00 -13.13
CA ASP A 422 -18.13 -11.95 -13.53
C ASP A 422 -18.71 -11.19 -14.73
N ASP A 423 -18.54 -9.88 -14.77
CA ASP A 423 -19.04 -9.00 -15.85
C ASP A 423 -18.57 -9.48 -17.23
N ARG A 424 -17.35 -10.05 -17.30
CA ARG A 424 -16.76 -10.56 -18.54
C ARG A 424 -17.31 -11.92 -18.98
N THR A 425 -17.80 -12.72 -18.03
CA THR A 425 -18.25 -14.10 -18.28
C THR A 425 -19.59 -14.35 -17.58
N PRO A 426 -20.70 -13.77 -18.07
CA PRO A 426 -21.99 -13.82 -17.40
C PRO A 426 -22.58 -15.23 -17.28
N THR A 427 -22.12 -16.19 -18.10
CA THR A 427 -22.56 -17.58 -18.08
C THR A 427 -21.77 -18.46 -17.13
N ILE A 428 -20.57 -18.04 -16.70
CA ILE A 428 -19.72 -18.82 -15.81
C ILE A 428 -19.96 -18.37 -14.38
N SER A 429 -20.53 -19.27 -13.57
CA SER A 429 -20.73 -18.99 -12.14
C SER A 429 -19.37 -18.84 -11.44
N ASN A 430 -19.07 -17.60 -11.04
CA ASN A 430 -17.89 -17.24 -10.27
C ASN A 430 -18.30 -16.29 -9.14
N PRO A 431 -18.95 -16.80 -8.08
CA PRO A 431 -19.52 -15.95 -7.07
C PRO A 431 -18.43 -15.29 -6.22
N LEU A 432 -18.55 -13.97 -6.06
CA LEU A 432 -17.63 -13.09 -5.38
C LEU A 432 -18.39 -12.21 -4.39
N LEU A 433 -17.94 -12.20 -3.13
CA LEU A 433 -18.42 -11.28 -2.11
C LEU A 433 -17.37 -10.19 -1.93
N LYS A 434 -17.73 -8.95 -2.25
CA LYS A 434 -16.92 -7.75 -2.07
C LYS A 434 -17.43 -6.97 -0.87
N PHE A 435 -16.58 -6.80 0.14
CA PHE A 435 -16.76 -5.79 1.16
C PHE A 435 -16.00 -4.54 0.71
N SER A 436 -16.72 -3.55 0.22
CA SER A 436 -16.13 -2.36 -0.38
C SER A 436 -16.26 -1.16 0.54
N CYS A 437 -15.13 -0.51 0.81
CA CYS A 437 -15.07 0.81 1.39
C CYS A 437 -15.44 1.84 0.31
N MET A 438 -16.34 2.77 0.61
CA MET A 438 -16.69 3.90 -0.26
C MET A 438 -16.16 5.23 0.28
N ASP A 439 -15.71 5.24 1.54
CA ASP A 439 -15.28 6.44 2.24
C ASP A 439 -13.77 6.39 2.51
N ALA A 440 -13.00 7.06 1.64
CA ALA A 440 -11.55 7.12 1.76
C ALA A 440 -11.08 7.85 3.05
N SER A 441 -11.91 8.74 3.61
CA SER A 441 -11.57 9.49 4.81
C SER A 441 -11.28 8.59 6.01
N VAL A 442 -11.95 7.42 6.10
CA VAL A 442 -11.80 6.48 7.21
C VAL A 442 -10.36 5.97 7.33
N ALA A 443 -9.68 5.72 6.21
CA ALA A 443 -8.33 5.17 6.20
C ALA A 443 -7.26 6.25 6.48
N ILE A 444 -7.46 7.46 5.98
CA ILE A 444 -6.47 8.54 6.09
C ILE A 444 -6.62 9.40 7.35
N LYS A 445 -7.80 9.39 7.99
CA LYS A 445 -8.08 10.19 9.19
C LYS A 445 -7.03 10.03 10.31
N PRO A 446 -6.55 8.83 10.67
CA PRO A 446 -5.49 8.67 11.66
C PRO A 446 -4.17 9.35 11.27
N VAL A 447 -3.90 9.51 9.97
CA VAL A 447 -2.70 10.19 9.47
C VAL A 447 -2.81 11.69 9.72
N PHE A 448 -3.95 12.30 9.36
CA PHE A 448 -4.19 13.73 9.62
C PHE A 448 -4.25 14.06 11.11
N ASP A 449 -4.86 13.20 11.93
CA ASP A 449 -4.96 13.42 13.39
C ASP A 449 -3.61 13.26 14.12
N ARG A 450 -2.71 12.43 13.57
CA ARG A 450 -1.44 12.10 14.21
C ARG A 450 -0.29 13.04 13.84
N PHE A 451 -0.17 13.37 12.57
CA PHE A 451 0.99 14.10 12.05
C PHE A 451 0.73 15.59 11.96
N GLN A 452 1.74 16.39 12.29
CA GLN A 452 1.64 17.85 12.31
C GLN A 452 1.27 18.46 10.96
N SER A 453 1.99 18.07 9.90
CA SER A 453 1.75 18.57 8.54
C SER A 453 1.79 17.41 7.56
N VAL A 454 0.77 17.36 6.70
CA VAL A 454 0.64 16.38 5.62
C VAL A 454 0.59 17.15 4.33
N VAL A 455 1.56 16.91 3.46
CA VAL A 455 1.75 17.58 2.18
C VAL A 455 1.29 16.61 1.10
N ILE A 456 0.20 16.92 0.43
CA ILE A 456 -0.29 16.16 -0.72
C ILE A 456 0.18 16.88 -1.97
N THR A 457 1.00 16.20 -2.79
CA THR A 457 1.59 16.82 -3.96
C THR A 457 1.62 15.89 -5.16
N SER A 458 1.22 16.38 -6.34
CA SER A 458 1.32 15.66 -7.63
C SER A 458 1.22 16.67 -8.77
N GLY A 459 1.71 16.28 -9.95
CA GLY A 459 1.66 17.13 -11.13
C GLY A 459 0.33 17.10 -11.89
N THR A 460 -0.64 16.31 -11.44
CA THR A 460 -1.90 16.08 -12.15
C THR A 460 -3.13 16.21 -11.24
N LEU A 461 -3.02 16.92 -10.11
CA LEU A 461 -4.14 17.12 -9.17
C LEU A 461 -5.14 18.15 -9.73
N SER A 462 -6.07 17.71 -10.56
CA SER A 462 -7.10 18.60 -11.11
C SER A 462 -8.49 17.96 -11.05
N PRO A 463 -9.51 18.65 -10.49
CA PRO A 463 -9.46 19.92 -9.74
C PRO A 463 -9.07 19.73 -8.25
N LEU A 464 -8.31 20.68 -7.70
CA LEU A 464 -7.82 20.63 -6.31
C LEU A 464 -8.92 20.57 -5.25
N ASP A 465 -10.07 21.21 -5.48
CA ASP A 465 -11.18 21.30 -4.53
C ASP A 465 -11.84 19.97 -4.19
N MET A 466 -11.60 18.91 -4.97
CA MET A 466 -12.16 17.58 -4.70
C MET A 466 -11.44 16.85 -3.56
N TYR A 467 -10.12 16.98 -3.45
CA TYR A 467 -9.34 16.22 -2.45
C TYR A 467 -9.76 16.52 -1.01
N PRO A 468 -9.94 17.80 -0.58
CA PRO A 468 -10.42 18.11 0.77
C PRO A 468 -11.81 17.55 1.06
N LYS A 469 -12.68 17.50 0.04
CA LYS A 469 -14.06 17.00 0.18
C LYS A 469 -14.13 15.48 0.29
N ILE A 470 -13.28 14.76 -0.45
CA ILE A 470 -13.24 13.28 -0.44
C ILE A 470 -12.53 12.75 0.80
N LEU A 471 -11.43 13.39 1.21
CA LEU A 471 -10.58 12.91 2.31
C LEU A 471 -10.96 13.53 3.67
N ASP A 472 -11.97 14.40 3.72
CA ASP A 472 -12.49 15.08 4.92
C ASP A 472 -11.41 15.80 5.75
N PHE A 473 -10.62 16.66 5.09
CA PHE A 473 -9.61 17.49 5.75
C PHE A 473 -9.66 18.95 5.28
N ARG A 474 -9.07 19.85 6.07
CA ARG A 474 -8.99 21.28 5.77
C ARG A 474 -7.54 21.70 5.56
N PRO A 475 -7.08 21.89 4.31
CA PRO A 475 -5.73 22.38 4.05
C PRO A 475 -5.60 23.87 4.40
N VAL A 476 -4.41 24.25 4.84
CA VAL A 476 -4.01 25.67 5.04
C VAL A 476 -3.72 26.32 3.70
N THR A 477 -2.99 25.61 2.84
CA THR A 477 -2.67 26.08 1.49
C THR A 477 -3.17 25.08 0.46
N MET A 478 -3.82 25.62 -0.58
CA MET A 478 -4.15 24.93 -1.82
C MET A 478 -3.63 25.79 -2.95
N ALA A 479 -2.65 25.29 -3.69
CA ALA A 479 -2.01 26.07 -4.75
C ALA A 479 -1.78 25.21 -5.99
N THR A 480 -2.15 25.76 -7.14
CA THR A 480 -1.75 25.27 -8.46
C THR A 480 -0.65 26.15 -9.00
N LEU A 481 0.50 25.54 -9.30
CA LEU A 481 1.63 26.23 -9.90
C LEU A 481 1.63 25.98 -11.40
N THR A 482 1.69 27.04 -12.18
CA THR A 482 1.76 26.93 -13.64
C THR A 482 3.22 26.79 -14.07
N SER A 483 3.51 25.91 -15.03
CA SER A 483 4.87 25.81 -15.56
C SER A 483 5.20 27.04 -16.40
N THR A 484 6.35 27.65 -16.12
CA THR A 484 6.83 28.82 -16.86
C THR A 484 7.79 28.34 -17.95
N LEU A 485 7.25 27.71 -18.99
CA LEU A 485 8.07 27.26 -20.12
C LEU A 485 8.45 28.47 -20.99
N ALA A 486 9.75 28.67 -21.22
CA ALA A 486 10.24 29.72 -22.13
C ALA A 486 9.87 29.48 -23.62
N ARG A 487 9.44 28.25 -23.95
CA ARG A 487 8.94 27.84 -25.27
C ARG A 487 7.69 27.00 -25.08
N ALA A 488 6.77 27.02 -26.05
CA ALA A 488 5.67 26.06 -26.08
C ALA A 488 6.21 24.66 -26.41
N SER A 489 6.69 23.92 -25.40
CA SER A 489 7.24 22.57 -25.55
C SER A 489 6.17 21.49 -25.61
N VAL A 490 4.92 21.82 -25.29
CA VAL A 490 3.77 20.90 -25.34
C VAL A 490 2.66 21.55 -26.16
N CYS A 491 2.18 20.85 -27.18
CA CYS A 491 1.07 21.26 -28.02
C CYS A 491 -0.10 20.29 -27.81
N PRO A 492 -1.00 20.54 -26.84
CA PRO A 492 -2.19 19.71 -26.66
C PRO A 492 -3.16 19.97 -27.81
N MET A 493 -3.56 18.91 -28.52
CA MET A 493 -4.52 18.98 -29.61
C MET A 493 -5.66 18.00 -29.37
N VAL A 494 -6.89 18.47 -29.50
CA VAL A 494 -8.09 17.63 -29.41
C VAL A 494 -8.63 17.40 -30.81
N VAL A 495 -8.35 16.22 -31.37
CA VAL A 495 -8.88 15.81 -32.67
C VAL A 495 -10.32 15.35 -32.50
N THR A 496 -11.27 16.14 -33.01
CA THR A 496 -12.71 15.88 -32.83
C THR A 496 -13.36 15.20 -34.03
N ARG A 497 -12.73 15.26 -35.21
CA ARG A 497 -13.25 14.72 -36.47
C ARG A 497 -12.15 14.08 -37.29
N GLY A 498 -12.48 13.02 -38.01
CA GLY A 498 -11.60 12.40 -38.99
C GLY A 498 -11.62 13.12 -40.34
N ASN A 499 -10.81 12.64 -41.29
CA ASN A 499 -10.74 13.20 -42.64
C ASN A 499 -12.10 13.18 -43.35
N ASP A 500 -12.93 12.17 -43.05
CA ASP A 500 -14.29 12.01 -43.58
C ASP A 500 -15.34 12.88 -42.86
N GLN A 501 -14.93 13.83 -42.00
CA GLN A 501 -15.80 14.65 -41.14
C GLN A 501 -16.64 13.89 -40.10
N VAL A 502 -16.47 12.57 -40.02
CA VAL A 502 -17.09 11.73 -38.98
C VAL A 502 -16.52 12.12 -37.62
N ALA A 503 -17.40 12.32 -36.64
CA ALA A 503 -17.01 12.63 -35.28
C ALA A 503 -16.28 11.44 -34.66
N ILE A 504 -15.03 11.66 -34.23
CA ILE A 504 -14.24 10.64 -33.56
C ILE A 504 -14.65 10.61 -32.09
N SER A 505 -15.14 9.46 -31.62
CA SER A 505 -15.55 9.32 -30.23
C SER A 505 -15.40 7.89 -29.74
N SER A 506 -14.89 7.75 -28.52
CA SER A 506 -14.85 6.49 -27.78
C SER A 506 -16.04 6.35 -26.82
N LYS A 507 -17.21 6.91 -27.16
CA LYS A 507 -18.46 6.62 -26.44
C LYS A 507 -18.85 5.15 -26.65
N PHE A 508 -19.47 4.53 -25.65
CA PHE A 508 -19.81 3.11 -25.69
C PHE A 508 -20.59 2.71 -26.96
N GLU A 509 -21.57 3.53 -27.35
CA GLU A 509 -22.40 3.32 -28.54
C GLU A 509 -21.63 3.42 -29.86
N THR A 510 -20.56 4.23 -29.93
CA THR A 510 -19.81 4.51 -31.16
C THR A 510 -18.51 3.72 -31.28
N ARG A 511 -18.14 2.94 -30.25
CA ARG A 511 -16.90 2.14 -30.23
C ARG A 511 -16.90 0.98 -31.22
N GLU A 512 -18.07 0.45 -31.56
CA GLU A 512 -18.21 -0.65 -32.53
C GLU A 512 -18.31 -0.15 -33.97
N ASP A 513 -18.37 1.17 -34.18
CA ASP A 513 -18.47 1.75 -35.51
C ASP A 513 -17.12 1.62 -36.26
N ILE A 514 -17.16 0.89 -37.36
CA ILE A 514 -16.01 0.64 -38.24
C ILE A 514 -15.44 1.96 -38.77
N ALA A 515 -16.29 2.97 -39.01
CA ALA A 515 -15.83 4.27 -39.49
C ALA A 515 -14.96 4.99 -38.45
N VAL A 516 -15.31 4.89 -37.16
CA VAL A 516 -14.53 5.48 -36.06
C VAL A 516 -13.22 4.74 -35.87
N ILE A 517 -13.25 3.40 -35.89
CA ILE A 517 -12.06 2.54 -35.81
C ILE A 517 -11.09 2.88 -36.95
N ARG A 518 -11.58 2.98 -38.19
CA ARG A 518 -10.77 3.36 -39.36
C ARG A 518 -10.13 4.73 -39.20
N ASN A 519 -10.89 5.73 -38.71
CA ASN A 519 -10.37 7.07 -38.50
C ASN A 519 -9.27 7.13 -37.43
N TYR A 520 -9.35 6.33 -36.36
CA TYR A 520 -8.25 6.19 -35.40
C TYR A 520 -7.00 5.58 -36.05
N GLY A 521 -7.17 4.60 -36.93
CA GLY A 521 -6.06 3.99 -37.68
C GLY A 521 -5.38 4.99 -38.61
N ASN A 522 -6.17 5.72 -39.40
CA ASN A 522 -5.66 6.77 -40.29
C ASN A 522 -4.90 7.85 -39.52
N LEU A 523 -5.44 8.32 -38.39
CA LEU A 523 -4.78 9.31 -37.54
C LEU A 523 -3.41 8.81 -37.04
N LEU A 524 -3.34 7.54 -36.61
CA LEU A 524 -2.09 6.96 -36.11
C LEU A 524 -1.05 6.81 -37.23
N VAL A 525 -1.48 6.42 -38.43
CA VAL A 525 -0.60 6.33 -39.62
C VAL A 525 -0.07 7.72 -39.96
N GLU A 526 -0.94 8.72 -40.11
CA GLU A 526 -0.52 10.09 -40.43
C GLU A 526 0.46 10.64 -39.38
N LEU A 527 0.16 10.46 -38.09
CA LEU A 527 1.07 10.88 -37.02
C LEU A 527 2.41 10.13 -37.07
N SER A 528 2.41 8.83 -37.38
CA SER A 528 3.64 8.02 -37.49
C SER A 528 4.55 8.46 -38.63
N THR A 529 4.00 9.07 -39.69
CA THR A 529 4.82 9.62 -40.78
C THR A 529 5.51 10.93 -40.40
N VAL A 530 4.97 11.66 -39.43
CA VAL A 530 5.45 13.00 -39.05
C VAL A 530 6.28 12.97 -37.77
N VAL A 531 5.90 12.15 -36.79
CA VAL A 531 6.51 12.13 -35.46
C VAL A 531 7.71 11.18 -35.43
N PRO A 532 8.94 11.69 -35.24
CA PRO A 532 10.13 10.86 -35.11
C PRO A 532 10.19 10.17 -33.73
N ASP A 533 11.03 9.15 -33.62
CA ASP A 533 11.48 8.54 -32.35
C ASP A 533 10.40 7.86 -31.47
N GLY A 534 9.21 7.62 -32.04
CA GLY A 534 8.20 6.73 -31.47
C GLY A 534 6.93 7.43 -30.97
N ILE A 535 5.83 6.69 -30.98
CA ILE A 535 4.51 7.15 -30.55
C ILE A 535 4.01 6.24 -29.43
N VAL A 536 3.48 6.85 -28.37
CA VAL A 536 2.79 6.14 -27.29
C VAL A 536 1.29 6.34 -27.45
N CYS A 537 0.56 5.26 -27.72
CA CYS A 537 -0.90 5.27 -27.91
C CYS A 537 -1.61 4.59 -26.73
N PHE A 538 -2.42 5.34 -25.99
CA PHE A 538 -3.22 4.82 -24.87
C PHE A 538 -4.65 4.52 -25.32
N PHE A 539 -5.11 3.31 -25.04
CA PHE A 539 -6.49 2.85 -25.31
C PHE A 539 -7.35 2.88 -24.05
N THR A 540 -8.67 2.95 -24.21
CA THR A 540 -9.61 2.96 -23.08
C THR A 540 -9.66 1.65 -22.31
N SER A 541 -9.39 0.52 -22.97
CA SER A 541 -9.31 -0.81 -22.35
C SER A 541 -8.52 -1.78 -23.22
N TYR A 542 -8.00 -2.86 -22.61
CA TYR A 542 -7.31 -3.92 -23.36
C TYR A 542 -8.21 -4.62 -24.38
N VAL A 543 -9.47 -4.89 -24.03
CA VAL A 543 -10.45 -5.51 -24.93
C VAL A 543 -10.69 -4.62 -26.16
N TYR A 544 -10.81 -3.31 -25.96
CA TYR A 544 -10.99 -2.38 -27.07
C TYR A 544 -9.75 -2.31 -27.94
N MET A 545 -8.55 -2.33 -27.35
CA MET A 545 -7.29 -2.38 -28.08
C MET A 545 -7.19 -3.63 -28.95
N GLU A 546 -7.45 -4.81 -28.40
CA GLU A 546 -7.40 -6.08 -29.13
C GLU A 546 -8.37 -6.09 -30.32
N ASN A 547 -9.62 -5.67 -30.11
CA ASN A 547 -10.63 -5.59 -31.17
C ASN A 547 -10.23 -4.57 -32.26
N THR A 548 -9.74 -3.40 -31.86
CA THR A 548 -9.34 -2.33 -32.78
C THR A 548 -8.15 -2.76 -33.65
N VAL A 549 -7.12 -3.35 -33.03
CA VAL A 549 -5.93 -3.82 -33.74
C VAL A 549 -6.26 -4.98 -34.68
N ALA A 550 -7.14 -5.91 -34.26
CA ALA A 550 -7.62 -6.98 -35.12
C ALA A 550 -8.37 -6.43 -36.35
N ALA A 551 -9.26 -5.45 -36.15
CA ALA A 551 -10.01 -4.81 -37.24
C ALA A 551 -9.07 -4.10 -38.23
N TRP A 552 -8.05 -3.37 -37.76
CA TRP A 552 -7.06 -2.74 -38.63
C TRP A 552 -6.27 -3.77 -39.46
N TYR A 553 -5.92 -4.90 -38.86
CA TYR A 553 -5.21 -5.97 -39.56
C TYR A 553 -6.05 -6.62 -40.68
N GLU A 554 -7.35 -6.83 -40.44
CA GLU A 554 -8.28 -7.36 -41.46
C GLU A 554 -8.53 -6.36 -42.59
N GLN A 555 -8.64 -5.06 -42.28
CA GLN A 555 -8.77 -3.99 -43.28
C GLN A 555 -7.55 -3.92 -44.21
N CYS A 556 -6.35 -4.08 -43.67
CA CYS A 556 -5.13 -4.13 -44.50
C CYS A 556 -5.09 -5.35 -45.45
N LYS A 557 -5.67 -6.49 -45.05
CA LYS A 557 -5.72 -7.69 -45.91
C LYS A 557 -6.70 -7.55 -47.06
N THR A 558 -7.90 -7.03 -46.77
CA THR A 558 -8.96 -6.84 -47.78
C THR A 558 -8.60 -5.77 -48.80
N GLY A 559 -7.86 -4.72 -48.41
CA GLY A 559 -7.31 -3.73 -49.33
C GLY A 559 -6.19 -4.23 -50.26
N ALA A 560 -5.62 -5.41 -50.01
CA ALA A 560 -4.58 -6.01 -50.85
C ALA A 560 -5.13 -6.92 -51.96
N GLU A 561 -6.42 -7.28 -51.93
CA GLU A 561 -7.04 -8.21 -52.89
C GLU A 561 -7.80 -7.50 -54.05
N ASP A 562 -7.98 -6.17 -54.01
CA ASP A 562 -8.59 -5.37 -55.09
C ASP A 562 -7.54 -4.44 -55.76
N PRO A 563 -6.93 -4.81 -56.89
CA PRO A 563 -5.95 -3.98 -57.61
C PRO A 563 -6.61 -2.90 -58.51
N GLY A 564 -7.86 -2.51 -58.22
CA GLY A 564 -8.70 -1.70 -59.12
C GLY A 564 -8.61 -0.18 -58.96
N ASP A 565 -8.19 0.32 -57.80
CA ASP A 565 -7.98 1.76 -57.58
C ASP A 565 -6.54 1.99 -57.13
N GLY A 566 -5.80 2.80 -57.90
CA GLY A 566 -4.35 3.03 -57.79
C GLY A 566 -3.88 3.80 -56.57
N LEU A 567 -4.39 3.47 -55.38
CA LEU A 567 -3.85 3.88 -54.09
C LEU A 567 -3.16 2.68 -53.46
N ASN A 568 -1.82 2.71 -53.48
CA ASN A 568 -0.98 1.69 -52.84
C ASN A 568 -1.44 1.45 -51.38
N PRO A 569 -1.47 0.19 -50.92
CA PRO A 569 -1.68 -0.10 -49.51
C PRO A 569 -0.52 0.49 -48.68
N PRO A 570 -0.78 1.24 -47.60
CA PRO A 570 0.28 1.73 -46.73
C PRO A 570 0.71 0.60 -45.78
N LEU A 571 1.84 -0.01 -46.10
CA LEU A 571 2.74 -0.65 -45.13
C LEU A 571 4.17 -0.25 -45.45
#